data_AF-A0A257GWQ7-F1
#
_entry.id   AF-A0A257GWQ7-F1
#
_cell.length_a   1.000
_cell.length_b   1.000
_cell.length_c   1.000
_cell.angle_alpha   90.00
_cell.angle_beta   90.00
_cell.angle_gamma   90.00
#
_symmetry.space_group_name_H-M   'P 1'
#
loop_
_entity.id
_entity.type
_entity.pdbx_description
1 polymer ?
#
loop_
_entity_poly.entity_id
_entity_poly.type
_entity_poly.pdbx_seq_one_letter_code
_entity_poly.pdbx_strand_id
1 'polypeptide(L)' 'MAGKITVVEVEEIVETGDIAPDAVHLPGIYVHRIVLNATPEKRIEKRTITPKEGV' A
#
# COMPACT_ATOMS: atom_id res chain seq x y z
N MET A 1 -17.39 -1.23 0.60
CA MET A 1 -16.87 0.16 0.60
C MET A 1 -17.81 1.03 1.41
N ALA A 2 -17.31 1.74 2.43
CA ALA A 2 -18.16 2.39 3.45
C ALA A 2 -17.87 3.90 3.67
N GLY A 3 -16.79 4.42 3.10
CA GLY A 3 -16.46 5.85 3.18
C GLY A 3 -17.23 6.66 2.15
N LYS A 4 -17.83 7.78 2.57
CA LYS A 4 -18.38 8.79 1.64
C LYS A 4 -17.26 9.46 0.82
N ILE A 5 -16.08 9.59 1.42
CA ILE A 5 -14.85 10.07 0.80
C ILE A 5 -13.75 9.10 1.21
N THR A 6 -12.97 8.64 0.23
CA THR A 6 -11.86 7.70 0.43
C THR A 6 -10.57 8.33 -0.09
N VAL A 7 -9.63 8.53 0.82
CA VAL A 7 -8.27 8.98 0.52
C VAL A 7 -7.34 7.80 0.74
N VAL A 8 -6.54 7.47 -0.26
CA VAL A 8 -5.54 6.40 -0.16
C VAL A 8 -4.15 7.01 -0.07
N GLU A 9 -3.34 6.49 0.85
CA GLU A 9 -1.92 6.77 0.95
C GLU A 9 -1.16 5.63 0.24
N VAL A 10 -0.26 5.97 -0.67
CA VAL A 10 0.48 5.02 -1.49
C VAL A 10 1.98 5.35 -1.50
N GLU A 11 2.80 4.32 -1.67
CA GLU A 11 4.26 4.47 -1.77
C GLU A 11 4.71 4.88 -3.17
N GLU A 12 3.94 4.55 -4.21
CA GLU A 12 4.26 4.80 -5.61
C GLU A 12 3.00 5.23 -6.38
N ILE A 13 3.17 6.14 -7.35
CA ILE A 13 2.17 6.51 -8.34
C ILE A 13 2.74 6.18 -9.72
N VAL A 14 1.96 5.48 -10.52
CA VAL A 14 2.32 5.04 -11.87
C VAL A 14 1.32 5.59 -12.88
N GLU A 15 1.67 5.52 -14.16
CA GLU A 15 0.80 5.98 -15.23
C GLU A 15 -0.36 5.00 -15.46
N THR A 16 -1.40 5.49 -16.14
CA THR A 16 -2.57 4.66 -16.43
C THR A 16 -2.18 3.53 -17.40
N GLY A 17 -2.43 2.30 -16.97
CA GLY A 17 -2.11 1.09 -17.74
C GLY A 17 -0.82 0.37 -17.29
N ASP A 18 -0.01 0.99 -16.43
CA ASP A 18 1.19 0.35 -15.87
C ASP A 18 0.85 -0.82 -14.93
N ILE A 19 -0.32 -0.78 -14.30
CA ILE A 19 -0.87 -1.89 -13.50
C ILE A 19 -1.77 -2.73 -14.41
N ALA A 20 -1.44 -4.01 -14.57
CA ALA A 20 -2.27 -4.96 -15.30
C ALA A 20 -3.68 -5.05 -14.67
N PRO A 21 -4.77 -5.12 -15.47
CA PRO A 21 -6.14 -5.13 -14.95
C PRO A 21 -6.39 -6.22 -13.90
N ASP A 22 -5.85 -7.42 -14.11
CA ASP A 22 -5.99 -8.56 -13.19
C ASP A 22 -5.15 -8.43 -11.90
N ALA A 23 -4.23 -7.46 -11.85
CA ALA A 23 -3.43 -7.14 -10.66
C ALA A 23 -4.02 -5.99 -9.82
N VAL A 24 -5.14 -5.38 -10.25
CA VAL A 24 -5.81 -4.31 -9.51
C VAL A 24 -6.62 -4.89 -8.35
N HIS A 25 -6.11 -4.76 -7.12
CA HIS A 25 -6.83 -5.22 -5.92
C HIS A 25 -8.05 -4.36 -5.55
N LEU A 26 -7.93 -3.03 -5.71
CA LEU A 26 -8.98 -2.08 -5.39
C LEU A 26 -9.27 -1.22 -6.62
N PRO A 27 -10.45 -1.36 -7.26
CA PRO A 27 -10.82 -0.55 -8.41
C PRO A 27 -10.84 0.95 -8.09
N GLY A 28 -10.39 1.78 -9.05
CA GLY A 28 -10.30 3.23 -8.89
C GLY A 28 -11.63 3.95 -8.60
N ILE A 29 -12.79 3.34 -8.92
CA ILE A 29 -14.13 3.87 -8.61
C ILE A 29 -14.36 4.11 -7.11
N TYR A 30 -13.57 3.45 -6.28
CA TYR A 30 -13.64 3.49 -4.83
C TYR A 30 -12.73 4.55 -4.21
N VAL A 31 -11.86 5.18 -4.99
CA VAL A 31 -10.82 6.10 -4.53
C VAL A 31 -11.13 7.51 -5.01
N HIS A 32 -11.17 8.48 -4.08
CA HIS A 32 -11.50 9.86 -4.40
C HIS A 32 -10.25 10.75 -4.47
N ARG A 33 -9.22 10.44 -3.68
CA ARG A 33 -7.95 11.16 -3.64
C ARG A 33 -6.81 10.19 -3.37
N ILE A 34 -5.65 10.48 -3.95
CA ILE A 34 -4.41 9.72 -3.79
C ILE A 34 -3.38 10.65 -3.16
N VAL A 35 -2.68 10.16 -2.13
CA VAL A 35 -1.57 10.86 -1.46
C VAL A 35 -0.32 10.00 -1.60
N LEU A 36 0.72 10.57 -2.18
CA LEU A 36 2.03 9.92 -2.28
C LEU A 36 2.80 10.12 -0.97
N ASN A 37 3.14 9.01 -0.32
CA ASN A 37 4.12 8.96 0.75
C ASN A 37 5.24 7.98 0.35
N ALA A 38 6.28 8.49 -0.31
CA ALA A 38 7.34 7.67 -0.88
C ALA A 38 8.19 6.91 0.16
N THR A 39 8.23 7.39 1.41
CA THR A 39 9.05 6.80 2.48
C THR A 39 8.28 6.77 3.80
N PRO A 40 7.24 5.91 3.93
CA PRO A 40 6.46 5.81 5.15
C PRO A 40 7.25 5.11 6.26
N GLU A 41 7.00 5.49 7.51
CA GLU A 41 7.55 4.77 8.66
C GLU A 41 6.82 3.44 8.85
N LYS A 42 7.47 2.32 8.47
CA LYS A 42 6.93 0.96 8.66
C LYS A 42 7.35 0.40 10.03
N ARG A 43 6.59 0.73 11.06
CA ARG A 43 6.86 0.26 12.44
C ARG A 43 6.44 -1.20 12.60
N ILE A 44 7.31 -2.01 13.23
CA ILE A 44 6.98 -3.36 13.68
C ILE A 44 6.74 -3.28 15.19
N GLU A 45 5.48 -3.39 15.63
CA GLU A 45 5.13 -3.31 17.06
C GLU A 45 5.84 -4.39 17.88
N LYS A 46 5.85 -5.63 17.38
CA LYS A 46 6.50 -6.78 18.01
C LYS A 46 7.32 -7.55 16.98
N ARG A 47 8.64 -7.36 17.02
CA ARG A 47 9.57 -8.03 16.11
C ARG A 47 9.98 -9.39 16.68
N THR A 48 9.27 -10.44 16.28
CA THR A 48 9.65 -11.83 16.60
C THR A 48 10.68 -12.32 15.59
N ILE A 49 11.85 -12.71 16.07
CA ILE A 49 12.89 -13.35 15.25
C ILE A 49 13.18 -14.75 15.80
N THR A 50 13.33 -15.72 14.91
CA THR A 50 13.94 -16.99 15.28
C THR A 50 15.45 -16.75 15.45
N PRO A 51 16.04 -17.12 16.60
CA PRO A 51 17.49 -17.05 16.75
C PRO A 51 18.14 -17.92 15.68
N LYS A 52 19.10 -17.37 14.93
CA LYS A 52 19.99 -18.18 14.09
C LYS A 52 20.97 -18.89 15.03
N GLU A 53 20.83 -20.20 15.22
CA GLU A 53 21.94 -20.99 15.73
C GLU A 53 23.04 -21.05 14.66
N GLY A 54 24.22 -20.52 14.97
CA GLY A 54 25.47 -20.74 14.22
C GLY A 54 25.65 -19.92 12.93
N VAL A 55 26.09 -18.66 13.07
CA VAL A 55 27.07 -18.04 12.16
C VAL A 55 28.21 -17.54 13.02
#